data_AF-A0A133UGP1-F1
#
_entry.id   AF-A0A133UGP1-F1
#
_cell.length_a   1.000
_cell.length_b   1.000
_cell.length_c   1.000
_cell.angle_alpha   90.00
_cell.angle_beta   90.00
_cell.angle_gamma   90.00
#
_symmetry.space_group_name_H-M   'P 1'
#
loop_
_entity.id
_entity.type
_entity.pdbx_description
1 polymer ?
#
loop_
_entity_poly.entity_id
_entity_poly.type
_entity_poly.pdbx_seq_one_letter_code
_entity_poly.pdbx_strand_id
1 'polypeptide(L)'
;MIDALVDLRAAHDDPENVSKGLAVHDGGIADMLEEGIVEPTQVKNQAVQSGSEAAEMILRIDDVIAAKQTEAPSGGPGGAPGGAPGGAPGGMPGGMPGM
;
A
#
# COMPACT_ATOMS: atom_id res chain seq x y z
N MET A 1 20.71 6.04 21.72
CA MET A 1 20.46 5.86 20.26
C MET A 1 21.08 6.98 19.43
N ILE A 2 21.04 8.24 19.88
CA ILE A 2 21.82 9.32 19.24
C ILE A 2 23.32 9.01 19.31
N ASP A 3 23.81 8.57 20.47
CA ASP A 3 25.25 8.28 20.66
C ASP A 3 25.75 7.18 19.71
N ALA A 4 25.00 6.11 19.54
CA ALA A 4 25.34 5.02 18.63
C ALA A 4 25.45 5.46 17.15
N LEU A 5 24.67 6.48 16.73
CA LEU A 5 24.80 7.04 15.37
C LEU A 5 26.05 7.92 15.24
N VAL A 6 26.42 8.64 16.30
CA VAL A 6 27.65 9.45 16.34
C VAL A 6 28.86 8.53 16.28
N ASP A 7 28.88 7.49 17.10
CA ASP A 7 29.96 6.51 17.13
C ASP A 7 30.09 5.79 15.79
N LEU A 8 28.95 5.40 15.17
CA LEU A 8 28.97 4.68 13.89
C LEU A 8 29.53 5.57 12.78
N ARG A 9 29.15 6.85 12.76
CA ARG A 9 29.69 7.82 11.82
C ARG A 9 31.19 8.03 12.03
N ALA A 10 31.64 8.16 13.28
CA ALA A 10 33.06 8.28 13.59
C ALA A 10 33.87 7.05 13.16
N ALA A 11 33.31 5.84 13.31
CA ALA A 11 33.94 4.62 12.83
C ALA A 11 34.09 4.60 11.29
N HIS A 12 33.12 5.15 10.57
CA HIS A 12 33.14 5.27 9.10
C HIS A 12 33.98 6.43 8.56
N ASP A 13 34.60 7.26 9.41
CA ASP A 13 35.61 8.22 8.96
C ASP A 13 36.87 7.51 8.42
N ASP A 14 37.11 6.27 8.87
CA ASP A 14 38.11 5.37 8.30
C ASP A 14 37.53 4.56 7.12
N PRO A 15 38.08 4.69 5.90
CA PRO A 15 37.60 3.96 4.73
C PRO A 15 37.76 2.43 4.83
N GLU A 16 38.56 1.91 5.75
CA GLU A 16 38.69 0.46 5.97
C GLU A 16 37.49 -0.14 6.72
N ASN A 17 36.68 0.68 7.40
CA ASN A 17 35.59 0.26 8.27
C ASN A 17 34.23 0.08 7.55
N VAL A 18 34.22 -0.33 6.28
CA VAL A 18 33.00 -0.44 5.46
C VAL A 18 31.94 -1.40 6.02
N SER A 19 32.36 -2.40 6.80
CA SER A 19 31.50 -3.43 7.40
C SER A 19 30.98 -3.06 8.79
N LYS A 20 31.40 -1.93 9.37
CA LYS A 20 30.92 -1.52 10.70
C LYS A 20 29.44 -1.18 10.63
N GLY A 21 28.67 -1.75 11.55
CA GLY A 21 27.24 -1.56 11.67
C GLY A 21 26.77 -1.55 13.12
N LEU A 22 25.47 -1.33 13.31
CA LEU A 22 24.87 -1.27 14.63
C LEU A 22 24.48 -2.67 15.12
N ALA A 23 25.04 -3.11 16.24
CA ALA A 23 24.60 -4.29 16.96
C ALA A 23 23.33 -3.96 17.75
N VAL A 24 22.18 -4.41 17.27
CA VAL A 24 20.86 -4.07 17.85
C VAL A 24 20.61 -4.71 19.22
N HIS A 25 21.27 -5.82 19.52
CA HIS A 25 21.12 -6.52 20.80
C HIS A 25 21.95 -5.88 21.91
N ASP A 26 23.17 -5.44 21.60
CA ASP A 26 24.12 -4.89 22.58
C ASP A 26 24.18 -3.35 22.56
N GLY A 27 23.60 -2.71 21.56
CA GLY A 27 23.48 -1.24 21.45
C GLY A 27 24.76 -0.51 21.04
N GLY A 28 25.79 -1.24 20.57
CA GLY A 28 27.07 -0.70 20.13
C GLY A 28 27.37 -0.96 18.65
N ILE A 29 28.62 -0.73 18.25
CA ILE A 29 29.09 -1.00 16.89
C ILE A 29 29.80 -2.34 16.85
N ALA A 30 29.51 -3.14 15.84
CA ALA A 30 30.20 -4.39 15.56
C ALA A 30 30.54 -4.49 14.08
N ASP A 31 31.40 -5.46 13.74
CA ASP A 31 31.67 -5.79 12.35
C ASP A 31 30.59 -6.72 11.80
N MET A 32 29.78 -6.25 10.86
CA MET A 32 28.66 -7.03 10.34
C MET A 32 29.13 -8.24 9.54
N LEU A 33 30.33 -8.20 8.93
CA LEU A 33 30.87 -9.34 8.20
C LEU A 33 31.36 -10.43 9.15
N GLU A 34 32.02 -10.05 10.26
CA GLU A 34 32.47 -11.01 11.28
C GLU A 34 31.28 -11.67 11.99
N GLU A 35 30.20 -10.93 12.22
CA GLU A 35 28.93 -11.43 12.77
C GLU A 35 28.09 -12.23 11.75
N GLY A 36 28.52 -12.31 10.49
CA GLY A 36 27.81 -13.03 9.43
C GLY A 36 26.50 -12.35 8.98
N ILE A 37 26.30 -11.09 9.32
CA ILE A 37 25.13 -10.28 8.96
C ILE A 37 25.36 -9.71 7.56
N VAL A 38 24.89 -10.42 6.55
CA VAL A 38 24.99 -10.03 5.14
C VAL A 38 23.64 -10.01 4.46
N GLU A 39 23.50 -9.15 3.47
CA GLU A 39 22.29 -9.04 2.66
C GLU A 39 22.63 -9.06 1.17
N PRO A 40 21.75 -9.60 0.30
CA PRO A 40 21.94 -9.50 -1.13
C PRO A 40 21.93 -8.04 -1.61
N THR A 41 22.86 -7.69 -2.49
CA THR A 41 22.98 -6.33 -3.05
C THR A 41 21.67 -5.83 -3.67
N GLN A 42 20.89 -6.73 -4.28
CA GLN A 42 19.59 -6.41 -4.86
C GLN A 42 18.61 -5.79 -3.86
N VAL A 43 18.64 -6.23 -2.59
CA VAL A 43 17.73 -5.71 -1.55
C VAL A 43 18.04 -4.24 -1.26
N LYS A 44 19.32 -3.88 -1.10
CA LYS A 44 19.71 -2.49 -0.84
C LYS A 44 19.44 -1.58 -2.04
N ASN A 45 19.73 -2.05 -3.26
CA ASN A 45 19.44 -1.29 -4.48
C ASN A 45 17.94 -1.01 -4.63
N GLN A 46 17.10 -2.04 -4.43
CA GLN A 46 15.65 -1.91 -4.53
C GLN A 46 15.11 -0.95 -3.46
N ALA A 47 15.61 -1.04 -2.22
CA ALA A 47 15.16 -0.16 -1.14
C ALA A 47 15.41 1.32 -1.45
N VAL A 48 16.61 1.65 -1.95
CA VAL A 48 16.97 3.04 -2.33
C VAL A 48 16.11 3.49 -3.52
N GLN A 49 15.97 2.65 -4.54
CA GLN A 49 15.18 2.98 -5.73
C GLN A 49 13.71 3.22 -5.39
N SER A 50 13.06 2.26 -4.72
CA SER A 50 11.64 2.35 -4.37
C SER A 50 11.36 3.48 -3.38
N GLY A 51 12.25 3.73 -2.42
CA GLY A 51 12.13 4.86 -1.50
C GLY A 51 12.19 6.20 -2.24
N SER A 52 13.10 6.32 -3.21
CA SER A 52 13.26 7.53 -4.02
C SER A 52 12.04 7.77 -4.93
N GLU A 53 11.56 6.74 -5.62
CA GLU A 53 10.37 6.81 -6.47
C GLU A 53 9.11 7.18 -5.65
N ALA A 54 8.94 6.57 -4.47
CA ALA A 54 7.83 6.90 -3.58
C ALA A 54 7.89 8.34 -3.05
N ALA A 55 9.07 8.80 -2.64
CA ALA A 55 9.28 10.19 -2.22
C ALA A 55 8.99 11.16 -3.37
N GLU A 56 9.45 10.84 -4.58
CA GLU A 56 9.19 11.64 -5.77
C GLU A 56 7.69 11.71 -6.11
N MET A 57 6.96 10.60 -6.01
CA MET A 57 5.50 10.59 -6.21
C MET A 57 4.80 11.56 -5.25
N ILE A 58 5.21 11.57 -3.97
CA ILE A 58 4.62 12.45 -2.95
C ILE A 58 4.96 13.92 -3.26
N LEU A 59 6.23 14.22 -3.57
CA LEU A 59 6.71 15.58 -3.81
C LEU A 59 6.12 16.21 -5.09
N ARG A 60 5.71 15.38 -6.06
CA ARG A 60 5.07 15.83 -7.31
C ARG A 60 3.57 16.12 -7.17
N ILE A 61 2.96 15.85 -6.01
CA ILE A 61 1.54 16.16 -5.79
C ILE A 61 1.44 17.57 -5.22
N ASP A 62 0.98 18.50 -6.06
CA ASP A 62 0.81 19.90 -5.69
C ASP A 62 -0.36 20.09 -4.73
N ASP A 63 -1.51 19.48 -5.06
CA ASP A 63 -2.77 19.58 -4.34
C ASP A 63 -3.54 18.26 -4.37
N VAL A 64 -4.17 17.92 -3.24
CA VAL A 64 -5.09 16.79 -3.13
C VAL A 64 -6.52 17.30 -3.12
N ILE A 65 -7.25 17.13 -4.22
CA ILE A 65 -8.68 17.47 -4.27
C ILE A 65 -9.48 16.26 -3.78
N ALA A 66 -9.99 16.35 -2.55
CA ALA A 66 -10.89 15.34 -2.00
C ALA A 66 -12.26 15.41 -2.69
N ALA A 67 -12.55 14.44 -3.56
CA ALA A 67 -13.91 14.27 -4.08
C ALA A 67 -14.83 13.75 -2.97
N LYS A 68 -15.83 14.55 -2.58
CA LYS A 68 -16.98 14.02 -1.86
C LYS A 68 -17.73 13.10 -2.83
N GLN A 69 -18.20 11.94 -2.37
CA GLN A 69 -19.10 11.12 -3.19
C GLN A 69 -20.26 12.01 -3.63
N THR A 70 -20.34 12.32 -4.92
CA THR A 70 -21.53 12.90 -5.50
C THR A 70 -22.58 11.82 -5.41
N GLU A 71 -23.63 12.06 -4.61
CA GLU A 71 -24.85 11.27 -4.75
C GLU A 71 -25.19 11.24 -6.24
N ALA A 72 -25.30 10.03 -6.79
CA ALA A 72 -25.76 9.85 -8.16
C ALA A 72 -27.02 10.71 -8.32
N PRO A 73 -27.15 11.50 -9.40
CA PRO A 73 -28.29 12.37 -9.55
C PRO A 73 -29.54 11.50 -9.43
N SER A 74 -30.32 11.73 -8.37
CA SER A 74 -31.65 11.16 -8.27
C SER A 74 -32.38 11.59 -9.54
N GLY A 75 -32.71 10.63 -10.39
CA GLY A 75 -33.12 10.85 -11.77
C GLY A 75 -34.08 12.03 -11.93
N GLY A 76 -33.70 12.98 -12.78
CA GLY A 76 -34.56 14.04 -13.24
C GLY A 76 -35.74 13.50 -14.07
N PRO A 77 -36.80 14.30 -14.25
CA PRO A 77 -38.13 13.84 -14.60
C PRO A 77 -38.22 13.43 -16.07
N GLY A 78 -38.45 12.15 -16.33
CA GLY A 78 -38.75 11.69 -17.70
C GLY A 78 -38.31 10.27 -18.00
N GLY A 79 -38.93 9.30 -17.32
CA GLY A 79 -38.77 7.89 -17.65
C GLY A 79 -39.89 7.07 -17.05
N ALA A 80 -41.08 7.14 -17.63
CA ALA A 80 -42.12 6.13 -17.44
C ALA A 80 -42.24 5.36 -18.76
N PRO A 81 -42.38 4.02 -18.74
CA PRO A 81 -43.66 3.48 -18.31
C PRO A 81 -43.57 2.18 -17.49
N GLY A 82 -44.50 2.06 -16.54
CA GLY A 82 -45.19 0.78 -16.33
C GLY A 82 -44.79 0.00 -15.08
N GLY A 83 -45.79 -0.20 -14.22
CA GLY A 83 -45.85 -1.35 -13.31
C GLY A 83 -46.00 -0.99 -11.85
N ALA A 84 -47.21 -0.63 -11.43
CA ALA A 84 -47.59 -0.59 -10.02
C ALA A 84 -47.45 -1.99 -9.36
N PRO A 85 -47.19 -2.06 -8.04
CA PRO A 85 -47.10 -3.31 -7.30
C PRO A 85 -48.53 -3.79 -7.00
N GLY A 86 -48.99 -4.86 -7.65
CA GLY A 86 -50.34 -5.39 -7.48
C GLY A 86 -50.31 -6.89 -7.20
N GLY A 87 -50.79 -7.28 -6.02
CA GLY A 87 -50.79 -8.66 -5.53
C GLY A 87 -51.67 -9.65 -6.29
N ALA A 88 -51.48 -10.92 -5.92
CA ALA A 88 -52.19 -12.12 -6.36
C ALA A 88 -53.72 -12.07 -6.09
N PRO A 89 -54.55 -13.11 -6.37
CA PRO A 89 -54.33 -14.40 -7.06
C PRO A 89 -55.47 -14.76 -8.06
N GLY A 90 -55.31 -15.86 -8.80
CA GLY A 90 -56.45 -16.70 -9.17
C GLY A 90 -56.65 -17.00 -10.66
N GLY A 91 -56.92 -18.28 -10.96
CA GLY A 91 -57.49 -18.71 -12.25
C GLY A 91 -56.85 -19.96 -12.86
N MET A 92 -57.19 -21.12 -12.32
CA MET A 92 -57.09 -22.48 -12.90
C MET A 92 -57.84 -22.59 -14.26
N PRO A 93 -57.87 -23.68 -15.09
CA PRO A 93 -57.16 -24.99 -15.13
C PRO A 93 -56.62 -25.40 -16.54
N GLY A 94 -55.98 -26.57 -16.62
CA GLY A 94 -56.03 -27.46 -17.80
C GLY A 94 -54.70 -27.57 -18.54
N GLY A 95 -54.01 -28.71 -18.49
CA GLY A 95 -54.22 -29.85 -19.41
C GLY A 95 -53.21 -29.69 -20.56
N MET A 96 -52.31 -30.61 -20.89
CA MET A 96 -52.37 -32.06 -20.96
C MET A 96 -50.90 -32.57 -21.15
N PRO A 97 -50.60 -33.85 -20.85
CA PRO A 97 -49.24 -34.41 -20.82
C PRO A 97 -48.83 -35.11 -22.13
N GLY A 98 -47.53 -35.34 -22.28
CA GLY A 98 -46.90 -36.20 -23.30
C GLY A 98 -45.78 -35.46 -24.04
N MET A 99 -44.56 -35.97 -24.21
CA MET A 99 -43.95 -37.30 -24.04
C MET A 99 -42.52 -37.12 -23.53
#